data_AF-A0A318S7V3-F1
#
_entry.id   AF-A0A318S7V3-F1
#
_cell.length_a   1.000
_cell.length_b   1.000
_cell.length_c   1.000
_cell.angle_alpha   90.00
_cell.angle_beta   90.00
_cell.angle_gamma   90.00
#
_symmetry.space_group_name_H-M   'P 1'
#
loop_
_entity.id
_entity.type
_entity.pdbx_description
1 polymer ?
#
loop_
_entity_poly.entity_id
_entity_poly.type
_entity_poly.pdbx_seq_one_letter_code
_entity_poly.pdbx_strand_id
1 'polypeptide(L)' 'MRAYRGIVVNGVIELQGARLPEGTVVTVTVGEGELLRATIANALRRPKRIKIRLKPATPGLGFEAPEEGDATPEVLPTS' A
#
# COMPACT_ATOMS: atom_id res chain seq x y z
N MET A 1 37.52 -7.89 -3.49
CA MET A 1 36.16 -7.30 -3.40
C MET A 1 35.20 -8.37 -2.92
N ARG A 2 34.25 -8.03 -2.04
CA ARG A 2 33.28 -8.98 -1.49
C ARG A 2 31.88 -8.55 -1.92
N ALA A 3 31.11 -9.48 -2.47
CA ALA A 3 29.73 -9.21 -2.85
C ALA A 3 28.82 -9.40 -1.63
N TYR A 4 27.92 -8.45 -1.43
CA TYR A 4 26.87 -8.55 -0.42
C TYR A 4 25.52 -8.54 -1.13
N ARG A 5 24.63 -9.43 -0.71
CA ARG A 5 23.26 -9.43 -1.21
C ARG A 5 22.48 -8.32 -0.51
N GLY A 6 21.73 -7.55 -1.26
CA GLY A 6 20.87 -6.52 -0.71
C GLY A 6 19.63 -6.33 -1.56
N ILE A 7 18.65 -5.64 -0.99
CA ILE A 7 17.44 -5.20 -1.68
C ILE A 7 17.30 -3.69 -1.54
N VAL A 8 16.69 -3.06 -2.54
CA VAL A 8 16.35 -1.64 -2.45
C VAL A 8 15.00 -1.50 -1.76
N VAL A 9 14.99 -0.81 -0.62
CA VAL A 9 13.79 -0.44 0.13
C VAL A 9 13.79 1.09 0.23
N ASN A 10 12.72 1.72 -0.27
CA ASN A 10 12.58 3.18 -0.26
C ASN A 10 13.79 3.94 -0.86
N GLY A 11 14.44 3.37 -1.88
CA GLY A 11 15.60 3.98 -2.52
C GLY A 11 16.94 3.75 -1.79
N VAL A 12 16.94 3.03 -0.67
CA VAL A 12 18.14 2.69 0.12
C VAL A 12 18.40 1.19 0.01
N ILE A 13 19.68 0.80 -0.07
CA ILE A 13 20.07 -0.62 -0.10
C ILE A 13 20.11 -1.15 1.32
N GLU A 14 19.26 -2.13 1.61
CA GLU A 14 19.32 -2.92 2.83
C GLU A 14 20.09 -4.22 2.55
N LEU A 15 21.20 -4.42 3.26
CA LEU A 15 21.98 -5.64 3.16
C LEU A 15 21.29 -6.80 3.89
N GLN A 16 21.25 -7.96 3.22
CA GLN A 16 20.66 -9.17 3.77
C GLN A 16 21.74 -10.03 4.43
N GLY A 17 21.61 -10.27 5.74
CA GLY A 17 22.51 -11.15 6.48
C GLY A 17 23.93 -10.62 6.67
N ALA A 18 24.15 -9.33 6.40
CA ALA A 18 25.44 -8.67 6.59
C ALA A 18 25.24 -7.25 7.11
N ARG A 19 26.21 -6.77 7.89
CA ARG A 19 26.34 -5.36 8.28
C ARG A 19 27.75 -4.91 7.93
N LEU A 20 27.86 -3.68 7.44
CA LEU A 20 29.14 -3.04 7.18
C LEU A 20 29.44 -2.04 8.31
N PRO A 21 30.70 -1.84 8.67
CA PRO A 21 31.10 -0.79 9.58
C PRO A 21 30.70 0.59 9.07
N GLU A 22 30.40 1.51 9.99
CA GLU A 22 30.20 2.91 9.63
C GLU A 22 31.44 3.51 8.96
N GLY A 23 31.22 4.44 8.01
CA GLY A 23 32.30 5.02 7.21
C GLY A 23 32.82 4.13 6.07
N THR A 24 32.29 2.92 5.90
CA THR A 24 32.66 2.06 4.76
C THR A 24 32.18 2.67 3.43
N VAL A 25 33.11 2.99 2.54
CA VAL A 25 32.78 3.40 1.16
C VAL A 25 32.47 2.15 0.33
N VAL A 26 31.30 2.13 -0.30
CA VAL A 26 30.82 1.00 -1.10
C VAL A 26 30.52 1.43 -2.53
N THR A 27 30.87 0.55 -3.48
CA THR A 27 30.43 0.66 -4.86
C THR A 27 29.34 -0.37 -5.10
N VAL A 28 28.23 0.06 -5.67
CA VAL A 28 27.09 -0.80 -5.99
C VAL A 28 27.19 -1.24 -7.44
N THR A 29 27.18 -2.55 -7.67
CA THR A 29 27.05 -3.12 -9.01
C THR A 29 25.69 -3.77 -9.13
N VAL A 30 24.89 -3.31 -10.09
CA VAL A 30 23.56 -3.87 -10.38
C VAL A 30 23.63 -4.58 -11.72
N GLY A 31 23.30 -5.86 -11.75
CA GLY A 31 23.16 -6.60 -13.01
C GLY A 31 21.95 -6.13 -13.80
N GLU A 32 22.04 -6.18 -15.13
CA GLU A 32 20.99 -5.68 -16.03
C GLU A 32 19.65 -6.42 -15.84
N GLY A 33 19.70 -7.75 -15.64
CA GLY A 33 18.53 -8.57 -15.38
C GLY A 33 17.86 -8.26 -14.03
N GLU A 34 18.65 -8.00 -12.98
CA GLU A 34 18.14 -7.54 -11.69
C GLU A 34 17.45 -6.19 -11.81
N LEU A 35 18.05 -5.26 -12.55
CA LEU A 35 17.49 -3.93 -12.77
C LEU A 35 16.16 -4.00 -13.51
N LEU A 36 16.08 -4.83 -14.56
CA LEU A 36 14.85 -5.04 -15.32
C LEU A 36 13.74 -5.62 -14.44
N ARG A 37 14.04 -6.67 -13.67
CA ARG A 37 13.07 -7.28 -12.75
C ARG A 37 12.57 -6.29 -11.70
N ALA A 38 13.46 -5.50 -11.11
CA ALA A 38 13.10 -4.46 -10.14
C ALA A 38 12.18 -3.40 -10.78
N THR A 39 12.47 -3.00 -12.01
CA THR A 39 11.68 -2.02 -12.77
C THR A 39 10.27 -2.52 -13.05
N ILE A 40 10.12 -3.75 -13.53
CA ILE A 40 8.81 -4.37 -13.80
C ILE A 40 8.02 -4.50 -12.49
N ALA A 41 8.65 -5.01 -11.42
CA ALA A 41 8.00 -5.16 -10.13
C ALA A 41 7.50 -3.80 -9.57
N ASN A 42 8.29 -2.74 -9.73
CA ASN A 42 7.91 -1.39 -9.33
C ASN A 42 6.73 -0.86 -10.17
N ALA A 43 6.75 -1.08 -11.49
CA ALA A 43 5.66 -0.67 -12.37
C ALA A 43 4.34 -1.36 -12.02
N LEU A 44 4.38 -2.66 -11.67
CA LEU A 44 3.20 -3.43 -11.26
C LEU A 44 2.64 -3.05 -9.89
N ARG A 45 3.49 -2.61 -8.95
CA ARG A 45 3.07 -2.13 -7.63
C ARG A 45 2.35 -0.79 -7.66
N ARG A 46 2.40 -0.04 -8.77
CA ARG A 46 1.68 1.24 -8.86
C ARG A 46 0.17 1.00 -8.85
N PRO A 47 -0.59 1.64 -7.96
CA PRO A 47 -2.05 1.52 -7.96
C PRO A 47 -2.56 1.98 -9.33
N LYS A 48 -3.22 1.08 -10.06
CA LYS A 48 -3.87 1.42 -11.34
C LYS A 48 -4.87 2.54 -11.06
N ARG A 49 -4.71 3.70 -11.72
CA ARG A 49 -5.72 4.76 -11.70
C ARG A 49 -6.98 4.22 -12.39
N ILE A 50 -7.94 3.75 -11.60
CA ILE A 50 -9.25 3.34 -12.10
C ILE A 50 -9.98 4.62 -12.51
N LYS A 51 -10.09 4.86 -13.82
CA LYS A 51 -10.97 5.90 -14.35
C LYS A 51 -12.39 5.38 -14.31
N ILE A 52 -13.10 5.69 -13.22
CA ILE A 52 -14.53 5.43 -13.12
C ILE A 52 -15.23 6.49 -13.97
N ARG A 53 -15.82 6.09 -15.09
CA ARG A 53 -16.71 6.95 -15.86
C ARG A 53 -18.06 6.94 -15.17
N LEU A 54 -18.27 7.91 -14.26
CA LEU A 54 -19.56 8.13 -13.63
C LEU A 54 -20.56 8.45 -14.75
N LYS A 55 -21.49 7.53 -15.02
CA LYS A 55 -22.70 7.91 -15.76
C LYS A 55 -23.46 8.86 -14.84
N PRO A 56 -23.89 10.04 -15.29
CA PRO A 56 -24.70 10.92 -14.46
C PRO A 56 -25.89 10.12 -13.95
N ALA A 57 -26.03 10.06 -12.63
CA ALA A 57 -27.16 9.43 -12.00
C ALA A 57 -28.41 10.13 -12.54
N THR A 58 -29.34 9.33 -13.07
CA THR A 58 -30.68 9.80 -13.43
C THR A 58 -31.23 10.57 -12.22
N PRO A 59 -31.76 11.79 -12.39
CA PRO A 59 -32.32 12.55 -11.29
C PRO A 59 -33.46 11.72 -10.68
N GLY A 60 -33.34 11.36 -9.39
CA GLY A 60 -34.42 10.70 -8.65
C GLY A 60 -34.08 9.43 -7.88
N LEU A 61 -32.86 8.88 -7.96
CA LEU A 61 -32.49 7.75 -7.10
C LEU A 61 -31.86 8.26 -5.80
N GLY A 62 -32.72 8.45 -4.80
CA GLY A 62 -32.33 8.86 -3.45
C GLY A 62 -31.41 7.82 -2.79
N PHE A 63 -30.45 8.31 -2.01
CA PHE A 63 -29.74 7.49 -1.03
C PHE A 63 -30.73 7.20 0.11
N GLU A 64 -31.17 5.96 0.22
CA GLU A 64 -31.87 5.49 1.42
C GLU A 64 -30.81 5.24 2.50
N ALA A 65 -30.79 6.11 3.51
CA ALA A 65 -30.01 5.89 4.73
C ALA A 65 -30.71 4.79 5.55
N PRO A 66 -29.96 3.90 6.23
CA PRO A 66 -30.58 2.86 7.03
C PRO A 66 -31.28 3.50 8.23
N GLU A 67 -32.55 3.16 8.40
CA GLU A 67 -33.43 3.57 9.50
C GLU A 67 -32.75 3.36 10.86
N GLU A 68 -32.57 4.45 11.61
CA GLU A 68 -32.21 4.44 13.03
C GLU A 68 -33.39 3.83 13.81
N GLY A 69 -33.23 2.59 14.23
CA GLY A 69 -34.17 1.89 15.10
C GLY A 69 -34.41 2.67 16.39
N ASP A 70 -35.67 3.04 16.60
CA ASP A 70 -36.21 3.62 17.81
C ASP A 70 -36.06 2.61 18.98
N ALA A 71 -35.00 2.78 19.76
CA ALA A 71 -34.81 2.10 21.04
C ALA A 71 -35.20 3.07 22.16
N THR A 72 -36.49 3.13 22.47
CA THR A 72 -36.99 3.75 23.70
C THR A 72 -36.66 2.85 24.89
N PRO A 73 -35.95 3.32 25.94
CA PRO A 73 -35.75 2.55 27.15
C PRO A 73 -36.55 3.15 28.30
N GLU A 74 -37.75 2.68 28.61
CA GLU A 74 -38.43 2.92 29.91
C GLU A 74 -39.56 1.90 30.13
N VAL A 75 -39.92 1.37 31.29
CA VAL A 75 -39.42 1.22 32.68
C VAL A 75 -40.39 0.16 33.27
N LEU A 76 -39.89 -0.79 34.09
CA LEU A 76 -40.72 -1.84 34.72
C LEU A 76 -41.71 -1.26 35.74
N PRO A 77 -42.98 -1.71 35.80
CA PRO A 77 -43.86 -1.36 36.90
C PRO A 77 -43.47 -2.15 38.15
N THR A 78 -43.27 -1.43 39.25
CA THR A 78 -43.14 -2.02 40.59
C THR A 78 -44.49 -1.93 41.29
N SER A 79 -44.97 -3.09 41.76
CA SER A 79 -46.06 -3.35 42.72
C SER A 79 -47.50 -3.05 42.31
#